data_AF-A0A9N8VTW3-F1
#
_entry.id   AF-A0A9N8VTW3-F1
#
_cell.length_a   1.000
_cell.length_b   1.000
_cell.length_c   1.000
_cell.angle_alpha   90.00
_cell.angle_beta   90.00
_cell.angle_gamma   90.00
#
_symmetry.space_group_name_H-M   'P 1'
#
loop_
_entity.id
_entity.type
_entity.pdbx_description
1 polymer ?
#
loop_
_entity_poly.entity_id
_entity_poly.type
_entity_poly.pdbx_seq_one_letter_code
_entity_poly.pdbx_strand_id
1 'polypeptide(L)'
;MSGTGARLNIFPTRMALTTMKTKLKGAQTGHSLLKRKSEALTKRFRSIVQKIDEAKRKMGKVMQTASFSLAEVTYIAGDISYQVQESVKSAQFRVRTKQENVSGVMLPTFESYLEGGNAFELTGLGRGGQQVQKSKETYIKAVEALVELASLQTAFVILDEVIKVTNRRVNAIEHVIIPKIENTIKYVISELDEQDREEFFRLKKVQGKKKKDQQIAEKERQVKAGESGTNIILL
;
A
#
# COMPACT_ATOMS: atom_id res chain seq x y z
N MET A 1 -18.93 -26.68 -18.43
CA MET A 1 -19.20 -26.06 -17.11
C MET A 1 -18.25 -24.88 -16.91
N SER A 2 -18.52 -23.73 -17.53
CA SER A 2 -17.63 -22.54 -17.54
C SER A 2 -18.09 -21.43 -16.58
N GLY A 3 -18.81 -21.78 -15.51
CA GLY A 3 -19.64 -20.82 -14.76
C GLY A 3 -19.23 -20.43 -13.34
N THR A 4 -18.33 -21.15 -12.66
CA THR A 4 -18.31 -21.10 -11.17
C THR A 4 -17.21 -20.24 -10.53
N GLY A 5 -16.37 -19.56 -11.32
CA GLY A 5 -15.32 -18.68 -10.80
C GLY A 5 -15.73 -17.20 -10.78
N ALA A 6 -15.27 -16.44 -9.78
CA ALA A 6 -15.37 -14.98 -9.81
C ALA A 6 -14.69 -14.45 -11.08
N ARG A 7 -15.48 -13.96 -12.03
CA ARG A 7 -15.05 -13.42 -13.33
C ARG A 7 -15.49 -11.97 -13.47
N LEU A 8 -14.84 -11.23 -14.38
CA LEU A 8 -15.31 -9.92 -14.78
C LEU A 8 -16.36 -10.07 -15.87
N ASN A 9 -17.44 -9.30 -15.78
CA ASN A 9 -18.48 -9.29 -16.80
C ASN A 9 -17.98 -8.47 -18.00
N ILE A 10 -17.44 -9.13 -19.02
CA ILE A 10 -16.96 -8.51 -20.25
C ILE A 10 -17.40 -9.31 -21.46
N PHE A 11 -17.71 -8.61 -22.55
CA PHE A 11 -18.04 -9.25 -23.82
C PHE A 11 -16.75 -9.82 -24.45
N PRO A 12 -16.76 -11.09 -24.91
CA PRO A 12 -15.58 -11.74 -25.45
C PRO A 12 -15.24 -11.15 -26.83
N THR A 13 -14.22 -10.30 -26.88
CA THR A 13 -13.65 -9.75 -28.13
C THR A 13 -12.13 -9.84 -28.10
N ARG A 14 -11.49 -9.86 -29.27
CA ARG A 14 -10.02 -9.81 -29.37
C ARG A 14 -9.45 -8.56 -28.67
N MET A 15 -10.15 -7.42 -28.73
CA MET A 15 -9.76 -6.20 -28.02
C MET A 15 -9.82 -6.38 -26.50
N ALA A 16 -10.90 -6.96 -25.97
CA ALA A 16 -11.05 -7.24 -24.55
C ALA A 16 -9.97 -8.20 -24.03
N LEU A 17 -9.58 -9.20 -24.83
CA LEU A 17 -8.47 -10.10 -24.52
C LEU A 17 -7.14 -9.35 -24.36
N THR A 18 -6.82 -8.45 -25.29
CA THR A 18 -5.62 -7.60 -25.20
C THR A 18 -5.66 -6.72 -23.96
N THR A 19 -6.79 -6.06 -23.68
CA THR A 19 -6.95 -5.24 -22.46
C THR A 19 -6.75 -6.07 -21.19
N MET A 20 -7.32 -7.29 -21.12
CA MET A 20 -7.17 -8.16 -19.94
C MET A 20 -5.74 -8.67 -19.77
N LYS A 21 -5.03 -9.02 -20.85
CA LYS A 21 -3.61 -9.38 -20.80
C LYS A 21 -2.74 -8.23 -20.28
N THR A 22 -3.00 -7.00 -20.73
CA THR A 22 -2.31 -5.80 -20.22
C THR A 22 -2.60 -5.58 -18.73
N LYS A 23 -3.87 -5.75 -18.31
CA LYS A 23 -4.24 -5.67 -16.89
C LYS A 23 -3.57 -6.74 -16.04
N LEU A 24 -3.45 -7.98 -16.54
CA LEU A 24 -2.75 -9.07 -15.84
C LEU A 24 -1.28 -8.71 -15.62
N LYS A 25 -0.59 -8.26 -16.67
CA LYS A 25 0.82 -7.83 -16.57
C LYS A 25 0.98 -6.67 -15.59
N GLY A 26 0.07 -5.69 -15.65
CA GLY A 26 0.02 -4.57 -14.70
C GLY A 26 -0.19 -5.02 -13.25
N ALA A 27 -1.09 -5.97 -13.01
CA ALA A 27 -1.34 -6.55 -11.68
C ALA A 27 -0.11 -7.30 -11.14
N GLN A 28 0.57 -8.08 -11.99
CA GLN A 28 1.81 -8.79 -11.62
C GLN A 28 2.96 -7.83 -11.28
N THR A 29 3.15 -6.77 -12.07
CA THR A 29 4.14 -5.73 -11.77
C THR A 29 3.77 -4.92 -10.52
N GLY A 30 2.49 -4.59 -10.35
CA GLY A 30 1.99 -3.92 -9.15
C GLY A 30 2.20 -4.75 -7.88
N HIS A 31 1.96 -6.05 -7.95
CA HIS A 31 2.22 -6.99 -6.87
C HIS A 31 3.70 -6.99 -6.45
N SER A 32 4.63 -7.14 -7.41
CA SER A 32 6.06 -7.18 -7.10
C SER A 32 6.56 -5.86 -6.52
N LEU A 33 6.08 -4.71 -7.00
CA LEU A 33 6.42 -3.40 -6.47
C LEU A 33 5.92 -3.20 -5.05
N LEU A 34 4.66 -3.53 -4.78
CA LEU A 34 4.07 -3.41 -3.44
C LEU A 34 4.71 -4.36 -2.44
N LYS A 35 5.07 -5.57 -2.87
CA LYS A 35 5.79 -6.54 -2.03
C LYS A 35 7.17 -6.00 -1.62
N ARG A 36 7.95 -5.48 -2.57
CA ARG A 36 9.25 -4.84 -2.29
C ARG A 36 9.11 -3.62 -1.37
N LYS A 37 8.07 -2.80 -1.55
CA LYS A 37 7.78 -1.68 -0.64
C LYS A 37 7.47 -2.18 0.78
N SER A 38 6.64 -3.21 0.92
CA SER A 38 6.28 -3.79 2.22
C SER A 38 7.49 -4.36 2.97
N GLU A 39 8.38 -5.07 2.26
CA GLU A 39 9.62 -5.61 2.83
C GLU A 39 10.55 -4.49 3.34
N ALA A 40 10.70 -3.42 2.57
CA ALA A 40 11.49 -2.26 2.96
C ALA A 40 10.91 -1.56 4.21
N LEU A 41 9.59 -1.37 4.25
CA LEU A 41 8.89 -0.78 5.39
C LEU A 41 9.03 -1.67 6.64
N THR A 42 8.91 -3.00 6.48
CA THR A 42 9.05 -3.96 7.58
C THR A 42 10.47 -3.94 8.18
N LYS A 43 11.50 -3.79 7.33
CA LYS A 43 12.88 -3.62 7.81
C LYS A 43 13.06 -2.35 8.64
N ARG A 44 12.50 -1.22 8.17
CA ARG A 44 12.54 0.06 8.91
C ARG A 44 11.73 -0.01 10.21
N PHE A 45 10.57 -0.65 10.17
CA PHE A 45 9.72 -0.88 11.34
C PHE A 45 10.47 -1.61 12.46
N ARG A 46 11.18 -2.70 12.14
CA ARG A 46 12.01 -3.43 13.12
C ARG A 46 13.11 -2.55 13.74
N SER A 47 13.76 -1.71 12.94
CA SER A 47 14.76 -0.77 13.44
C SER A 47 14.15 0.28 14.38
N ILE A 48 12.94 0.77 14.09
CA ILE A 48 12.23 1.70 14.97
C ILE A 48 11.83 1.03 16.28
N VAL A 49 11.39 -0.25 16.24
CA VAL A 49 11.06 -1.01 17.46
C VAL A 49 12.25 -1.11 18.41
N GLN A 50 13.44 -1.39 17.88
CA GLN A 50 14.67 -1.43 18.69
C GLN A 50 14.97 -0.07 19.32
N LYS A 51 14.89 1.01 18.53
CA LYS A 51 15.07 2.38 19.04
C LYS A 51 14.04 2.76 20.12
N ILE A 52 12.79 2.29 19.98
CA ILE A 52 11.76 2.52 20.99
C ILE A 52 12.11 1.82 22.30
N ASP A 53 12.60 0.57 22.28
CA ASP A 53 12.99 -0.13 23.50
C ASP A 53 14.16 0.59 24.20
N GLU A 54 15.18 0.98 23.43
CA GLU A 54 16.32 1.75 23.93
C GLU A 54 15.88 3.10 24.53
N ALA A 55 15.06 3.86 23.81
CA ALA A 55 14.53 5.14 24.25
C ALA A 55 13.65 5.00 25.51
N LYS A 56 12.83 3.95 25.59
CA LYS A 56 11.98 3.68 26.75
C LYS A 56 12.80 3.33 28.00
N ARG A 57 13.88 2.55 27.84
CA ARG A 57 14.84 2.27 28.93
C ARG A 57 15.57 3.53 29.38
N LYS A 58 16.02 4.36 28.43
CA LYS A 58 16.68 5.65 28.72
C LYS A 58 15.73 6.59 29.46
N MET A 59 14.50 6.74 28.97
CA MET A 59 13.45 7.54 29.60
C MET A 59 13.17 7.07 31.03
N GLY A 60 13.06 5.75 31.26
CA GLY A 60 12.86 5.20 32.61
C GLY A 60 13.95 5.63 33.59
N LYS A 61 15.22 5.58 33.17
CA LYS A 61 16.35 6.04 34.00
C LYS A 61 16.30 7.56 34.26
N VAL A 62 16.06 8.37 33.22
CA VAL A 62 16.00 9.83 33.36
C VAL A 62 14.83 10.26 34.25
N MET A 63 13.67 9.59 34.13
CA MET A 63 12.50 9.85 34.96
C MET A 63 12.73 9.44 36.42
N GLN A 64 13.45 8.34 36.66
CA GLN A 64 13.85 7.93 38.01
C GLN A 64 14.74 9.00 38.66
N THR A 65 15.74 9.50 37.93
CA THR A 65 16.61 10.59 38.41
C THR A 65 15.82 11.87 38.66
N ALA A 66 14.89 12.23 37.77
CA ALA A 66 14.02 13.40 37.95
C ALA A 66 13.12 13.27 39.18
N SER A 67 12.54 12.10 39.41
CA SER A 67 11.72 11.81 40.60
C SER A 67 12.54 11.92 41.89
N PHE A 68 13.78 11.44 41.87
CA PHE A 68 14.69 11.58 43.01
C PHE A 68 15.07 13.05 43.28
N SER A 69 15.39 13.82 42.23
CA SER A 69 15.64 15.26 42.35
C SER A 69 14.44 16.02 42.92
N LEU A 70 13.20 15.62 42.61
CA LEU A 70 12.00 16.21 43.22
C LEU A 70 11.92 15.88 44.71
N ALA A 71 12.22 14.64 45.11
CA ALA A 71 12.23 14.26 46.53
C ALA A 71 13.28 15.04 47.33
N GLU A 72 14.47 15.27 46.77
CA GLU A 72 15.50 16.15 47.38
C GLU A 72 14.96 17.56 47.61
N VAL A 73 14.24 18.10 46.63
CA VAL A 73 13.62 19.44 46.73
C VAL A 73 12.55 19.47 47.81
N THR A 74 11.64 18.49 47.85
CA THR A 74 10.58 18.42 48.86
C THR A 74 11.15 18.30 50.28
N TYR A 75 12.26 17.58 50.45
CA TYR A 75 12.92 17.45 51.74
C TYR A 75 13.53 18.78 52.24
N ILE A 76 14.11 19.58 51.35
CA ILE A 76 14.83 20.81 51.71
C ILE A 76 13.90 22.03 51.78
N ALA A 77 13.03 22.19 50.78
CA ALA A 77 12.18 23.36 50.61
C ALA A 77 10.75 23.16 51.17
N GLY A 78 10.37 21.94 51.55
CA GLY A 78 9.01 21.61 51.95
C GLY A 78 8.07 21.46 50.74
N ASP A 79 6.78 21.74 50.94
CA ASP A 79 5.80 21.67 49.85
C ASP A 79 5.90 22.90 48.93
N ILE A 80 6.43 22.69 47.73
CA ILE A 80 6.59 23.70 46.69
C ILE A 80 5.45 23.66 45.65
N SER A 81 4.51 22.72 45.77
CA SER A 81 3.51 22.42 44.74
C SER A 81 2.62 23.63 44.44
N TYR A 82 2.18 24.35 45.48
CA TYR A 82 1.33 25.54 45.34
C TYR A 82 2.05 26.67 44.59
N GLN A 83 3.31 26.96 44.97
CA GLN A 83 4.11 28.01 44.34
C GLN A 83 4.38 27.70 42.86
N VAL A 84 4.64 26.43 42.54
CA VAL A 84 4.82 26.00 41.14
C VAL A 84 3.54 26.24 40.35
N GLN A 85 2.38 25.82 40.85
CA GLN A 85 1.10 26.00 40.15
C GLN A 85 0.75 27.47 39.90
N GLU A 86 0.96 28.34 40.90
CA GLU A 86 0.69 29.78 40.78
C GLU A 86 1.63 30.47 39.76
N SER A 87 2.87 29.99 39.64
CA SER A 87 3.85 30.54 38.71
C SER A 87 3.61 30.19 37.24
N VAL A 88 2.75 29.21 36.93
CA VAL A 88 2.49 28.79 35.54
C VAL A 88 1.55 29.76 34.83
N LYS A 89 2.11 30.64 33.99
CA LYS A 89 1.32 31.52 33.09
C LYS A 89 1.29 31.03 31.64
N SER A 90 2.44 30.62 31.11
CA SER A 90 2.59 30.10 29.75
C SER A 90 3.66 29.00 29.71
N ALA A 91 3.52 28.06 28.78
CA ALA A 91 4.47 26.97 28.63
C ALA A 91 5.79 27.47 28.03
N GLN A 92 6.88 27.32 28.78
CA GLN A 92 8.26 27.60 28.33
C GLN A 92 8.77 26.51 27.36
N PHE A 93 8.35 25.27 27.56
CA PHE A 93 8.70 24.14 26.69
C PHE A 93 7.59 23.89 25.68
N ARG A 94 7.90 24.05 24.40
CA ARG A 94 6.95 23.85 23.29
C ARG A 94 7.47 22.80 22.32
N VAL A 95 6.54 22.21 21.58
CA VAL A 95 6.83 21.15 20.61
C VAL A 95 6.34 21.58 19.24
N ARG A 96 7.20 21.46 18.23
CA ARG A 96 6.87 21.66 16.82
C ARG A 96 6.77 20.32 16.11
N THR A 97 5.80 20.21 15.22
CA THR A 97 5.69 19.03 14.35
C THR A 97 6.44 19.29 13.05
N LYS A 98 7.25 18.32 12.65
CA LYS A 98 7.93 18.22 11.35
C LYS A 98 7.45 16.94 10.66
N GLN A 99 7.56 16.89 9.34
CA GLN A 99 7.27 15.67 8.59
C GLN A 99 8.56 15.12 7.98
N GLU A 100 8.81 13.84 8.18
CA GLU A 100 9.93 13.11 7.60
C GLU A 100 9.40 12.02 6.66
N ASN A 101 9.99 11.90 5.47
CA ASN A 101 9.58 10.86 4.52
C ASN A 101 10.43 9.61 4.69
N VAL A 102 9.80 8.50 5.10
CA VAL A 102 10.44 7.20 5.22
C VAL A 102 9.83 6.24 4.20
N SER A 103 10.59 5.92 3.16
CA SER A 103 10.20 4.93 2.13
C SER A 103 8.84 5.21 1.47
N GLY A 104 8.51 6.49 1.27
CA GLY A 104 7.26 6.93 0.65
C GLY A 104 6.06 6.96 1.60
N VAL A 105 6.32 7.12 2.90
CA VAL A 105 5.33 7.37 3.97
C VAL A 105 5.78 8.60 4.74
N MET A 106 4.91 9.60 4.87
CA MET A 106 5.21 10.80 5.65
C MET A 106 4.90 10.52 7.12
N LEU A 107 5.95 10.52 7.94
CA LEU A 107 5.87 10.31 9.38
C LEU A 107 6.01 11.65 10.10
N PRO A 108 5.19 11.93 11.11
CA PRO A 108 5.38 13.10 11.96
C PRO A 108 6.57 12.88 12.89
N THR A 109 7.44 13.88 12.98
CA THR A 109 8.56 13.95 13.90
C THR A 109 8.36 15.18 14.80
N PHE A 110 8.55 15.02 16.11
CA PHE A 110 8.40 16.12 17.06
C PHE A 110 9.77 16.71 17.42
N GLU A 111 9.90 18.03 17.32
CA GLU A 111 11.08 18.78 17.72
C GLU A 111 10.71 19.68 18.91
N SER A 112 11.42 19.54 20.04
CA SER A 112 11.24 20.39 21.21
C SER A 112 12.02 21.69 21.06
N TYR A 113 11.43 22.81 21.49
CA TYR A 113 12.11 24.08 21.58
C TYR A 113 11.67 24.83 22.84
N LEU A 114 12.62 25.56 23.43
CA LEU A 114 12.39 26.39 24.61
C LEU A 114 12.08 27.82 24.12
N GLU A 115 10.89 28.31 24.43
CA GLU A 115 10.44 29.65 24.08
C GLU A 115 10.30 30.47 25.38
N GLY A 116 11.17 31.48 25.55
CA GLY A 116 11.11 32.44 26.67
C GLY A 116 12.29 32.37 27.66
N GLY A 117 12.43 33.45 28.44
CA GLY A 117 13.37 33.57 29.56
C GLY A 117 12.90 32.81 30.81
N ASN A 118 13.80 32.63 31.78
CA ASN A 118 13.54 31.86 33.01
C ASN A 118 12.38 32.42 33.84
N ALA A 119 11.17 31.90 33.66
CA ALA A 119 10.00 32.24 34.47
C ALA A 119 10.14 31.90 35.97
N PHE A 120 11.20 31.15 36.33
CA PHE A 120 11.46 30.58 37.66
C PHE A 120 12.68 31.19 38.37
N GLU A 121 13.24 32.31 37.87
CA GLU A 121 14.45 32.90 38.45
C GLU A 121 14.27 33.41 39.89
N LEU A 122 13.05 33.84 40.27
CA LEU A 122 12.78 34.39 41.61
C LEU A 122 12.32 33.38 42.66
N THR A 123 11.82 32.20 42.28
CA THR A 123 11.32 31.19 43.23
C THR A 123 12.44 30.46 43.97
N GLY A 124 13.71 30.67 43.57
CA GLY A 124 14.90 30.10 44.20
C GLY A 124 15.56 30.98 45.26
N LEU A 125 14.97 32.12 45.63
CA LEU A 125 15.58 33.07 46.57
C LEU A 125 15.51 32.63 48.06
N GLY A 126 14.81 31.53 48.37
CA GLY A 126 14.69 30.94 49.71
C GLY A 126 15.63 29.74 49.97
N ARG A 127 15.39 28.99 51.06
CA ARG A 127 16.11 27.74 51.35
C ARG A 127 15.83 26.69 50.26
N GLY A 128 16.87 26.26 49.54
CA GLY A 128 16.77 25.16 48.57
C GLY A 128 16.65 25.53 47.09
N GLY A 129 16.76 26.82 46.73
CA GLY A 129 16.64 27.27 45.32
C GLY A 129 17.58 26.60 44.32
N GLN A 130 18.82 26.28 44.73
CA GLN A 130 19.75 25.52 43.89
C GLN A 130 19.24 24.12 43.55
N GLN A 131 18.57 23.45 44.50
CA GLN A 131 18.00 22.11 44.27
C GLN A 131 16.76 22.19 43.39
N VAL A 132 15.94 23.23 43.55
CA VAL A 132 14.79 23.51 42.68
C VAL A 132 15.27 23.69 41.23
N GLN A 133 16.33 24.47 41.02
CA GLN A 133 16.90 24.70 39.69
C GLN A 133 17.49 23.41 39.09
N LYS A 134 18.24 22.63 39.87
CA LYS A 134 18.77 21.32 39.44
C LYS A 134 17.63 20.34 39.09
N SER A 135 16.56 20.34 39.87
CA SER A 135 15.37 19.53 39.59
C SER A 135 14.70 19.97 38.28
N LYS A 136 14.50 21.29 38.08
CA LYS A 136 13.99 21.85 36.82
C LYS A 136 14.80 21.39 35.61
N GLU A 137 16.13 21.49 35.65
CA GLU A 137 17.00 21.04 34.56
C GLU A 137 16.90 19.53 34.30
N THR A 138 16.76 18.73 35.35
CA THR A 138 16.58 17.28 35.25
C THR A 138 15.22 16.94 34.60
N TYR A 139 14.16 17.66 34.96
CA TYR A 139 12.83 17.49 34.36
C TYR A 139 12.78 17.97 32.91
N ILE A 140 13.48 19.06 32.54
CA ILE A 140 13.58 19.48 31.14
C ILE A 140 14.17 18.35 30.28
N LYS A 141 15.28 17.74 30.73
CA LYS A 141 15.88 16.58 30.05
C LYS A 141 14.95 15.37 30.00
N ALA A 142 14.13 15.16 31.03
CA ALA A 142 13.13 14.09 31.06
C ALA A 142 12.02 14.32 30.03
N VAL A 143 11.53 15.55 29.91
CA VAL A 143 10.51 15.94 28.92
C VAL A 143 11.06 15.86 27.49
N GLU A 144 12.32 16.27 27.26
CA GLU A 144 12.99 16.08 25.96
C GLU A 144 13.04 14.60 25.55
N ALA A 145 13.43 13.72 26.47
CA ALA A 145 13.43 12.27 26.22
C ALA A 145 12.01 11.71 25.98
N LEU A 146 10.99 12.27 26.64
CA LEU A 146 9.59 11.91 26.39
C LEU A 146 9.12 12.35 25.01
N VAL A 147 9.49 13.54 24.55
CA VAL A 147 9.16 14.02 23.19
C VAL A 147 9.80 13.15 22.13
N GLU A 148 11.08 12.79 22.30
CA GLU A 148 11.79 11.86 21.41
C GLU A 148 11.06 10.50 21.34
N LEU A 149 10.69 9.94 22.50
CA LEU A 149 9.95 8.69 22.57
C LEU A 149 8.57 8.79 21.93
N ALA A 150 7.82 9.86 22.20
CA ALA A 150 6.50 10.10 21.62
C ALA A 150 6.56 10.23 20.09
N SER A 151 7.63 10.83 19.56
CA SER A 151 7.89 10.91 18.12
C SER A 151 8.05 9.52 17.52
N LEU A 152 8.89 8.67 18.13
CA LEU A 152 9.10 7.30 17.65
C LEU A 152 7.83 6.45 17.76
N GLN A 153 7.06 6.58 18.84
CA GLN A 153 5.81 5.86 19.06
C GLN A 153 4.72 6.25 18.05
N THR A 154 4.56 7.55 17.79
CA THR A 154 3.58 8.05 16.81
C THR A 154 3.94 7.56 15.41
N ALA A 155 5.21 7.67 15.03
CA ALA A 155 5.72 7.14 13.78
C ALA A 155 5.51 5.61 13.66
N PHE A 156 5.68 4.87 14.76
CA PHE A 156 5.45 3.43 14.81
C PHE A 156 3.99 3.05 14.52
N VAL A 157 3.02 3.72 15.15
CA VAL A 157 1.59 3.43 14.95
C VAL A 157 1.18 3.67 13.49
N ILE A 158 1.59 4.82 12.93
CA ILE A 158 1.29 5.17 11.53
C ILE A 158 1.95 4.17 10.58
N LEU A 159 3.20 3.81 10.82
CA LEU A 159 3.94 2.88 9.97
C LEU A 159 3.33 1.46 10.02
N ASP A 160 2.90 0.98 11.20
CA ASP A 160 2.22 -0.31 11.35
C ASP A 160 0.92 -0.37 10.53
N GLU A 161 0.11 0.68 10.59
CA GLU A 161 -1.13 0.75 9.83
C GLU A 161 -0.86 0.71 8.32
N VAL A 162 0.12 1.47 7.84
CA VAL A 162 0.51 1.48 6.43
C VAL A 162 1.03 0.12 5.98
N ILE A 163 1.82 -0.59 6.80
CA ILE A 163 2.28 -1.94 6.51
C ILE A 163 1.10 -2.90 6.40
N LYS A 164 0.16 -2.87 7.36
CA LYS A 164 -1.05 -3.71 7.34
C LYS A 164 -1.90 -3.45 6.10
N VAL A 165 -2.11 -2.20 5.71
CA VAL A 165 -2.84 -1.83 4.48
C VAL A 165 -2.10 -2.33 3.24
N THR A 166 -0.77 -2.18 3.20
CA THR A 166 0.04 -2.63 2.07
C THR A 166 0.00 -4.15 1.92
N ASN A 167 0.15 -4.90 3.01
CA ASN A 167 0.05 -6.37 3.00
C ASN A 167 -1.35 -6.84 2.58
N ARG A 168 -2.41 -6.19 3.07
CA ARG A 168 -3.78 -6.48 2.61
C ARG A 168 -3.94 -6.27 1.11
N ARG A 169 -3.36 -5.19 0.56
CA ARG A 169 -3.38 -4.93 -0.89
C ARG A 169 -2.60 -5.98 -1.69
N VAL A 170 -1.42 -6.39 -1.22
CA VAL A 170 -0.63 -7.46 -1.84
C VAL A 170 -1.43 -8.76 -1.87
N ASN A 171 -2.01 -9.17 -0.74
CA ASN A 171 -2.81 -10.39 -0.64
C ASN A 171 -4.08 -10.33 -1.52
N ALA A 172 -4.73 -9.17 -1.60
CA ALA A 172 -5.89 -8.98 -2.47
C ALA A 172 -5.50 -9.11 -3.96
N ILE A 173 -4.33 -8.61 -4.35
CA ILE A 173 -3.85 -8.76 -5.72
C ILE A 173 -3.55 -10.23 -6.03
N GLU A 174 -2.83 -10.91 -5.13
CA GLU A 174 -2.38 -12.29 -5.29
C GLU A 174 -3.54 -13.29 -5.32
N HIS A 175 -4.48 -13.20 -4.37
CA HIS A 175 -5.51 -14.23 -4.20
C HIS A 175 -6.87 -13.87 -4.80
N VAL A 176 -7.14 -12.60 -5.11
CA VAL A 176 -8.45 -12.18 -5.63
C VAL A 176 -8.34 -11.64 -7.06
N ILE A 177 -7.47 -10.66 -7.30
CA ILE A 177 -7.43 -9.93 -8.58
C ILE A 177 -6.78 -10.76 -9.68
N ILE A 178 -5.59 -11.33 -9.43
CA ILE A 178 -4.88 -12.13 -10.43
C ILE A 178 -5.72 -13.33 -10.87
N PRO A 179 -6.25 -14.18 -9.97
CA PRO A 179 -7.07 -15.33 -10.36
C PRO A 179 -8.35 -14.92 -11.11
N LYS A 180 -8.98 -13.81 -10.71
CA LYS A 180 -10.18 -13.29 -11.39
C LYS A 180 -9.89 -12.84 -12.83
N ILE A 181 -8.74 -12.18 -13.05
CA ILE A 181 -8.32 -11.78 -14.40
C ILE A 181 -7.95 -13.01 -15.24
N GLU A 182 -7.21 -13.97 -14.69
CA GLU A 182 -6.84 -15.21 -15.39
C GLU A 182 -8.05 -16.04 -15.81
N ASN A 183 -9.03 -16.21 -14.92
CA ASN A 183 -10.29 -16.89 -15.25
C ASN A 183 -11.06 -16.15 -16.35
N THR A 184 -11.05 -14.81 -16.33
CA THR A 184 -11.67 -14.00 -17.38
C THR A 184 -10.95 -14.17 -18.72
N ILE A 185 -9.61 -14.21 -18.72
CA ILE A 185 -8.82 -14.46 -19.94
C ILE A 185 -9.13 -15.84 -20.51
N LYS A 186 -9.18 -16.88 -19.68
CA LYS A 186 -9.54 -18.24 -20.10
C LYS A 186 -10.92 -18.29 -20.76
N TYR A 187 -11.91 -17.63 -20.16
CA TYR A 187 -13.26 -17.52 -20.73
C TYR A 187 -13.28 -16.81 -22.09
N VAL A 188 -12.60 -15.67 -22.21
CA VAL A 188 -12.56 -14.94 -23.49
C VAL A 188 -11.86 -15.76 -24.58
N ILE A 189 -10.79 -16.50 -24.23
CA ILE A 189 -10.11 -17.40 -25.18
C ILE A 189 -11.07 -18.50 -25.64
N SER A 190 -11.76 -19.17 -24.71
CA SER A 190 -12.68 -20.26 -25.09
C SER A 190 -13.83 -19.79 -25.99
N GLU A 191 -14.37 -18.59 -25.76
CA GLU A 191 -15.44 -18.05 -26.60
C GLU A 191 -14.95 -17.58 -27.98
N LEU A 192 -13.74 -17.00 -28.04
CA LEU A 192 -13.14 -16.63 -29.33
C LEU A 192 -12.81 -17.87 -30.17
N ASP A 193 -12.29 -18.94 -29.54
CA ASP A 193 -12.00 -20.20 -30.23
C ASP A 193 -13.27 -20.87 -30.75
N GLU A 194 -14.39 -20.79 -30.02
CA GLU A 194 -15.69 -21.31 -30.48
C GLU A 194 -16.26 -20.47 -31.63
N GLN A 195 -16.15 -19.14 -31.57
CA GLN A 195 -16.55 -18.25 -32.68
C GLN A 195 -15.71 -18.51 -33.95
N ASP A 196 -14.38 -18.61 -33.81
CA ASP A 196 -13.48 -18.92 -34.94
C ASP A 196 -13.80 -20.30 -35.52
N ARG A 197 -14.15 -21.28 -34.67
CA ARG A 197 -14.60 -22.62 -35.09
C ARG A 197 -15.91 -22.56 -35.88
N GLU A 198 -16.92 -21.87 -35.38
CA GLU A 198 -18.20 -21.70 -36.07
C GLU A 198 -18.04 -21.03 -37.44
N GLU A 199 -17.21 -19.99 -37.52
CA GLU A 199 -16.92 -19.27 -38.77
C GLU A 199 -16.21 -20.19 -39.78
N PHE A 200 -15.23 -20.97 -39.31
CA PHE A 200 -14.54 -21.97 -40.14
C PHE A 200 -15.51 -23.02 -40.70
N PHE A 201 -16.43 -23.56 -39.90
CA PHE A 201 -17.46 -24.49 -40.39
C PHE A 201 -18.38 -23.83 -41.42
N ARG A 202 -18.77 -22.57 -41.22
CA ARG A 202 -19.59 -21.80 -42.16
C ARG A 202 -18.90 -21.65 -43.50
N LEU A 203 -17.63 -21.21 -43.50
CA LEU A 203 -16.81 -21.05 -44.70
C LEU A 203 -16.61 -22.38 -45.44
N LYS A 204 -16.32 -23.46 -44.71
CA LYS A 204 -16.17 -24.81 -45.29
C LYS A 204 -17.46 -25.28 -45.99
N LYS A 205 -18.62 -25.02 -45.41
CA LYS A 205 -19.93 -25.37 -46.02
C LYS A 205 -20.20 -24.55 -47.28
N VAL A 206 -19.88 -23.26 -47.29
CA VAL A 206 -20.03 -22.38 -48.46
C VAL A 206 -19.08 -22.78 -49.59
N GLN A 207 -17.81 -23.06 -49.28
CA GLN A 207 -16.85 -23.57 -50.28
C GLN A 207 -17.26 -24.94 -50.82
N GLY A 208 -17.78 -25.82 -49.95
CA GLY A 208 -18.32 -27.11 -50.36
C GLY A 208 -19.51 -26.99 -51.32
N LYS A 209 -20.44 -26.06 -51.07
CA LYS A 209 -21.53 -25.74 -52.01
C LYS A 209 -20.98 -25.21 -53.33
N LYS A 210 -20.12 -24.19 -53.30
CA LYS A 210 -19.51 -23.63 -54.53
C LYS A 210 -18.79 -24.68 -55.38
N LYS A 211 -18.03 -25.59 -54.77
CA LYS A 211 -17.38 -26.69 -55.49
C LYS A 211 -18.38 -27.67 -56.11
N LYS A 212 -19.46 -28.00 -55.40
CA LYS A 212 -20.54 -28.84 -55.95
C LYS A 212 -21.24 -28.15 -57.11
N ASP A 213 -21.57 -26.86 -56.97
CA ASP A 213 -22.23 -26.08 -58.02
C ASP A 213 -21.33 -25.96 -59.26
N GLN A 214 -20.01 -25.77 -59.07
CA GLN A 214 -19.03 -25.78 -60.16
C GLN A 214 -18.95 -27.15 -60.86
N GLN A 215 -18.91 -28.25 -60.11
CA GLN A 215 -18.90 -29.60 -60.68
C GLN A 215 -20.19 -29.94 -61.44
N ILE A 216 -21.34 -29.46 -60.97
CA ILE A 216 -22.63 -29.62 -61.67
C ILE A 216 -22.61 -28.82 -62.97
N ALA A 217 -22.21 -27.55 -62.92
CA ALA A 217 -22.10 -26.70 -64.12
C ALA A 217 -21.08 -27.25 -65.14
N GLU A 218 -19.99 -27.85 -64.69
CA GLU A 218 -18.97 -28.45 -65.55
C GLU A 218 -19.48 -29.75 -66.19
N LYS A 219 -20.24 -30.58 -65.45
CA LYS A 219 -20.95 -31.74 -66.01
C LYS A 219 -22.01 -31.33 -67.02
N GLU A 220 -22.80 -30.29 -66.75
CA GLU A 220 -23.79 -29.77 -67.70
C GLU A 220 -23.15 -29.20 -68.97
N ARG A 221 -21.97 -28.57 -68.87
CA ARG A 221 -21.19 -28.12 -70.03
C ARG A 221 -20.65 -29.30 -70.86
N GLN A 222 -20.19 -30.37 -70.22
CA GLN A 222 -19.73 -31.58 -70.92
C GLN A 222 -20.88 -32.29 -71.63
N VAL A 223 -22.06 -32.35 -71.01
CA VAL A 223 -23.27 -32.92 -71.64
C VAL A 223 -23.69 -32.09 -72.86
N LYS A 224 -23.73 -30.75 -72.76
CA LYS A 224 -24.02 -29.88 -73.91
C LYS A 224 -22.99 -29.96 -75.04
N ALA A 225 -21.71 -30.16 -74.72
CA ALA A 225 -20.66 -30.36 -75.73
C ALA A 225 -20.77 -31.73 -76.43
N GLY A 226 -21.24 -32.76 -75.73
CA GLY A 226 -21.51 -34.09 -76.30
C GLY A 226 -22.68 -34.10 -77.28
N GLU A 227 -23.76 -33.38 -76.97
CA GLU A 227 -24.94 -33.27 -77.85
C GLU A 227 -24.66 -32.49 -79.14
N SER A 228 -23.77 -31.49 -79.12
CA SER A 228 -23.33 -30.79 -80.34
C SER A 228 -22.45 -31.63 -81.27
N GLY A 229 -21.76 -32.65 -80.74
CA GLY A 229 -20.92 -33.56 -81.54
C GLY A 229 -21.72 -34.68 -82.22
N THR A 230 -22.89 -35.05 -81.70
CA THR A 230 -23.72 -36.11 -82.28
C THR A 230 -24.54 -35.61 -83.48
N ASN A 231 -24.89 -34.32 -83.50
CA ASN A 231 -25.70 -33.73 -84.57
C ASN A 231 -24.90 -33.40 -85.86
N ILE A 232 -23.58 -33.61 -85.88
CA ILE A 232 -22.72 -33.41 -87.07
C ILE A 232 -22.52 -34.74 -87.85
N ILE A 233 -22.94 -35.89 -87.31
CA ILE A 233 -22.71 -37.21 -87.94
C ILE A 233 -23.95 -37.74 -88.69
N LEU A 234 -25.07 -37.01 -88.73
CA LEU A 234 -26.35 -37.49 -89.29
C LEU A 234 -26.88 -36.74 -90.53
N LEU A 235 -26.03 -36.01 -91.25
CA LEU A 235 -26.31 -35.48 -92.60
C LEU A 235 -25.11 -35.74 -93.51
#